data_AF-A0A5N6DFX6-F1
#
_entry.id   AF-A0A5N6DFX6-F1
#
_cell.length_a   1.000
_cell.length_b   1.000
_cell.length_c   1.000
_cell.angle_alpha   90.00
_cell.angle_beta   90.00
_cell.angle_gamma   90.00
#
_symmetry.space_group_name_H-M   'P 1'
#
loop_
_entity.id
_entity.type
_entity.pdbx_description
1 polymer ?
#
loop_
_entity_poly.entity_id
_entity_poly.type
_entity_poly.pdbx_seq_one_letter_code
_entity_poly.pdbx_strand_id
1 'polypeptide(L)'
;MRVETCHFCSRPVYPSKGISFVRLDSKMFRFCRSKCHKNFKMKRQPRKLKWTKTSRAANGKEMIVDSSLVLSQFAKKRNAPVKYDRNLVAATVKAMERVEEIRQRRERAFTKRRLAGKVARDRKREADRRVVAEGEHLIRKELRDREEGMPLVQEGKQNKIHSEERPRQKKRTRVLVDGTTQEEMDVD
;
A
#
# COMPACT_ATOMS: atom_id res chain seq x y z
N MET A 1 12.27 7.67 21.92
CA MET A 1 11.03 6.87 21.79
C MET A 1 11.21 5.88 20.64
N ARG A 2 10.92 4.57 20.81
CA ARG A 2 11.17 3.54 19.78
C ARG A 2 9.86 2.92 19.29
N VAL A 3 9.69 2.83 17.98
CA VAL A 3 8.60 2.08 17.35
C VAL A 3 9.08 0.65 17.11
N GLU A 4 8.42 -0.32 17.72
CA GLU A 4 8.77 -1.73 17.60
C GLU A 4 7.92 -2.42 16.54
N THR A 5 8.39 -3.53 16.01
CA THR A 5 7.60 -4.36 15.08
C THR A 5 6.85 -5.45 15.84
N CYS A 6 5.56 -5.61 15.56
CA CYS A 6 4.79 -6.72 16.12
C CYS A 6 5.31 -8.07 15.62
N HIS A 7 5.47 -9.02 16.53
CA HIS A 7 5.98 -10.35 16.22
C HIS A 7 5.08 -11.14 15.24
N PHE A 8 3.75 -10.94 15.30
CA PHE A 8 2.80 -11.70 14.49
C PHE A 8 2.39 -10.99 13.20
N CYS A 9 2.05 -9.70 13.30
CA CYS A 9 1.48 -8.91 12.20
C CYS A 9 2.55 -8.13 11.41
N SER A 10 3.77 -7.98 11.96
CA SER A 10 4.84 -7.08 11.47
C SER A 10 4.41 -5.63 11.23
N ARG A 11 3.30 -5.18 11.86
CA ARG A 11 2.90 -3.76 11.90
C ARG A 11 3.69 -3.02 12.98
N PRO A 12 3.86 -1.70 12.86
CA PRO A 12 4.45 -0.87 13.90
C PRO A 12 3.61 -0.94 15.19
N VAL A 13 4.30 -0.97 16.31
CA VAL A 13 3.77 -0.89 17.68
C VAL A 13 4.32 0.39 18.27
N TYR A 14 3.45 1.39 18.38
CA TYR A 14 3.78 2.63 19.05
C TYR A 14 3.86 2.41 20.57
N PRO A 15 4.62 3.23 21.29
CA PRO A 15 4.65 3.17 22.75
C PRO A 15 3.26 3.30 23.36
N SER A 16 3.10 2.73 24.55
CA SER A 16 1.82 2.55 25.26
C SER A 16 0.73 1.78 24.52
N LYS A 17 1.00 1.23 23.32
CA LYS A 17 0.07 0.40 22.57
C LYS A 17 0.51 -1.06 22.55
N GLY A 18 -0.49 -1.95 22.53
CA GLY A 18 -0.27 -3.38 22.38
C GLY A 18 0.01 -4.10 23.70
N ILE A 19 0.54 -5.31 23.60
CA ILE A 19 0.83 -6.20 24.73
C ILE A 19 2.23 -6.77 24.52
N SER A 20 3.02 -6.86 25.59
CA SER A 20 4.32 -7.53 25.59
C SER A 20 4.21 -8.82 26.40
N PHE A 21 4.62 -9.94 25.81
CA PHE A 21 4.72 -11.23 26.48
C PHE A 21 6.19 -11.61 26.61
N VAL A 22 6.64 -11.87 27.83
CA VAL A 22 8.00 -12.34 28.10
C VAL A 22 7.92 -13.84 28.33
N ARG A 23 8.66 -14.59 27.52
CA ARG A 23 8.79 -16.04 27.68
C ARG A 23 9.96 -16.37 28.62
N LEU A 24 9.96 -17.58 29.18
CA LEU A 24 11.02 -18.08 30.08
C LEU A 24 12.43 -17.98 29.49
N ASP A 25 12.61 -18.06 28.17
CA ASP A 25 13.91 -17.86 27.49
C ASP A 25 14.30 -16.37 27.34
N SER A 26 13.73 -15.49 28.18
CA SER A 26 13.88 -14.03 28.16
C SER A 26 13.54 -13.38 26.81
N LYS A 27 12.86 -14.10 25.90
CA LYS A 27 12.42 -13.51 24.62
C LYS A 27 11.16 -12.68 24.83
N MET A 28 11.26 -11.41 24.46
CA MET A 28 10.15 -10.47 24.46
C MET A 28 9.39 -10.51 23.14
N PHE A 29 8.12 -10.88 23.20
CA PHE A 29 7.19 -10.85 22.07
C PHE A 29 6.27 -9.65 22.20
N ARG A 30 6.39 -8.67 21.28
CA ARG A 30 5.50 -7.51 21.23
C ARG A 30 4.36 -7.73 20.24
N PHE A 31 3.14 -7.40 20.64
CA PHE A 31 1.94 -7.55 19.82
C PHE A 31 1.22 -6.23 19.59
N CYS A 32 0.83 -5.98 18.33
CA CYS A 32 0.12 -4.76 17.92
C CYS A 32 -1.30 -4.66 18.54
N ARG A 33 -2.01 -5.79 18.69
CA ARG A 33 -3.42 -5.87 19.15
C ARG A 33 -3.69 -7.21 19.82
N SER A 34 -4.80 -7.30 20.58
CA SER A 34 -5.28 -8.55 21.20
C SER A 34 -5.48 -9.69 20.17
N LYS A 35 -5.91 -9.37 18.94
CA LYS A 35 -6.00 -10.34 17.83
C LYS A 35 -4.67 -11.08 17.59
N CYS A 36 -3.54 -10.38 17.61
CA CYS A 36 -2.23 -10.99 17.37
C CYS A 36 -1.80 -11.84 18.57
N HIS A 37 -2.05 -11.33 19.77
CA HIS A 37 -1.75 -12.04 21.02
C HIS A 37 -2.57 -13.34 21.15
N LYS A 38 -3.88 -13.31 20.87
CA LYS A 38 -4.74 -14.51 20.88
C LYS A 38 -4.30 -15.54 19.83
N ASN A 39 -3.99 -15.12 18.60
CA ASN A 39 -3.48 -16.03 17.57
C ASN A 39 -2.14 -16.67 17.94
N PHE A 40 -1.26 -15.91 18.61
CA PHE A 40 0.00 -16.43 19.15
C PHE A 40 -0.25 -17.46 20.26
N LYS A 41 -1.17 -17.20 21.20
CA LYS A 41 -1.57 -18.16 22.24
C LYS A 41 -2.18 -19.44 21.66
N MET A 42 -2.95 -19.32 20.58
CA MET A 42 -3.48 -20.46 19.80
C MET A 42 -2.42 -21.17 18.95
N LYS A 43 -1.12 -20.81 19.07
CA LYS A 43 0.00 -21.39 18.32
C LYS A 43 -0.19 -21.36 16.80
N ARG A 44 -0.93 -20.37 16.27
CA ARG A 44 -1.13 -20.23 14.83
C ARG A 44 0.14 -19.72 14.17
N GLN A 45 0.53 -20.31 13.04
CA GLN A 45 1.74 -19.90 12.33
C GLN A 45 1.48 -18.66 11.45
N PRO A 46 2.16 -17.51 11.66
CA PRO A 46 1.89 -16.27 10.92
C PRO A 46 2.12 -16.42 9.40
N ARG A 47 3.03 -17.30 8.96
CA ARG A 47 3.25 -17.63 7.53
C ARG A 47 1.99 -18.17 6.82
N LYS A 48 1.15 -18.92 7.55
CA LYS A 48 -0.07 -19.53 6.99
C LYS A 48 -1.26 -18.56 6.97
N LEU A 49 -1.22 -17.47 7.76
CA LEU A 49 -2.34 -16.52 7.85
C LEU A 49 -2.22 -15.43 6.78
N LYS A 50 -3.09 -15.48 5.77
CA LYS A 50 -3.06 -14.67 4.54
C LYS A 50 -2.96 -13.14 4.75
N TRP A 51 -3.35 -12.62 5.90
CA TRP A 51 -3.37 -11.18 6.20
C TRP A 51 -2.08 -10.64 6.84
N THR A 52 -1.19 -11.51 7.32
CA THR A 52 0.09 -11.07 7.91
C THR A 52 1.06 -10.65 6.81
N LYS A 53 1.96 -9.70 7.11
CA LYS A 53 3.04 -9.35 6.17
C LYS A 53 3.94 -10.54 5.89
N THR A 54 4.24 -11.36 6.90
CA THR A 54 5.05 -12.58 6.72
C THR A 54 4.45 -13.55 5.70
N SER A 55 3.12 -13.76 5.73
CA SER A 55 2.44 -14.60 4.75
C SER A 55 2.44 -13.96 3.35
N ARG A 56 2.27 -12.64 3.28
CA ARG A 56 2.30 -11.90 2.01
C ARG A 56 3.68 -11.97 1.36
N ALA A 57 4.74 -11.74 2.13
CA ALA A 57 6.13 -11.91 1.72
C ALA A 57 6.36 -13.35 1.24
N ALA A 58 6.09 -14.37 2.07
CA ALA A 58 6.32 -15.78 1.69
C ALA A 58 5.59 -16.22 0.41
N ASN A 59 4.43 -15.65 0.11
CA ASN A 59 3.65 -15.94 -1.09
C ASN A 59 3.94 -14.98 -2.26
N GLY A 60 5.01 -14.18 -2.21
CA GLY A 60 5.39 -13.26 -3.30
C GLY A 60 4.41 -12.12 -3.54
N LYS A 61 3.61 -11.73 -2.55
CA LYS A 61 2.66 -10.60 -2.64
C LYS A 61 3.28 -9.25 -2.24
N GLU A 62 4.43 -9.29 -1.57
CA GLU A 62 5.24 -8.12 -1.22
C GLU A 62 6.63 -8.26 -1.84
N MET A 63 7.29 -7.13 -2.08
CA MET A 63 8.66 -7.10 -2.58
C MET A 63 9.63 -7.45 -1.43
N ILE A 64 10.23 -8.64 -1.47
CA ILE A 64 11.12 -9.15 -0.40
C ILE A 64 12.57 -8.71 -0.60
N VAL A 65 13.00 -8.64 -1.86
CA VAL A 65 14.41 -8.49 -2.24
C VAL A 65 14.62 -7.12 -2.87
N ASP A 66 14.89 -6.13 -2.03
CA ASP A 66 15.78 -5.03 -2.40
C ASP A 66 17.13 -5.34 -1.75
N SER A 67 17.77 -6.46 -2.14
CA SER A 67 19.07 -6.85 -1.58
C SER A 67 20.21 -5.91 -2.00
N SER A 68 19.97 -4.99 -2.95
CA SER A 68 21.01 -4.13 -3.50
C SER A 68 21.08 -2.70 -2.95
N LEU A 69 20.03 -2.09 -2.37
CA LEU A 69 20.04 -0.62 -2.22
C LEU A 69 19.31 -0.11 -0.96
N VAL A 70 20.11 0.33 0.02
CA VAL A 70 19.81 1.40 0.99
C VAL A 70 18.85 1.07 2.16
N LEU A 71 17.73 0.36 1.97
CA LEU A 71 16.75 0.17 3.06
C LEU A 71 17.19 -0.77 4.19
N SER A 72 17.82 -1.90 3.86
CA SER A 72 18.30 -2.86 4.86
C SER A 72 19.41 -2.26 5.73
N GLN A 73 20.26 -1.43 5.14
CA GLN A 73 21.33 -0.70 5.83
C GLN A 73 20.78 0.42 6.70
N PHE A 74 19.74 1.14 6.26
CA PHE A 74 19.13 2.22 7.04
C PHE A 74 18.25 1.71 8.18
N ALA A 75 17.53 0.60 7.98
CA ALA A 75 16.67 -0.02 9.00
C ALA A 75 17.42 -0.97 9.95
N LYS A 76 18.73 -1.18 9.75
CA LYS A 76 19.56 -2.04 10.59
C LYS A 76 19.63 -1.51 12.02
N LYS A 77 19.50 -2.41 13.00
CA LYS A 77 19.79 -2.10 14.40
C LYS A 77 21.28 -1.83 14.56
N ARG A 78 21.65 -0.60 14.95
CA ARG A 78 23.03 -0.22 15.30
C ARG A 78 23.25 -0.47 16.79
N ASN A 79 24.27 -1.27 17.11
CA ASN A 79 24.64 -1.58 18.50
C ASN A 79 25.73 -0.64 19.03
N ALA A 80 26.47 0.04 18.14
CA ALA A 80 27.45 1.06 18.50
C ALA A 80 26.89 2.46 18.19
N PRO A 81 26.86 3.38 19.17
CA PRO A 81 26.51 4.77 18.92
C PRO A 81 27.65 5.50 18.20
N VAL A 82 27.29 6.52 17.42
CA VAL A 82 28.23 7.48 16.84
C VAL A 82 28.06 8.80 17.58
N LYS A 83 29.11 9.61 17.69
CA LYS A 83 29.02 10.95 18.25
C LYS A 83 28.01 11.78 17.44
N TYR A 84 27.29 12.67 18.11
CA TYR A 84 26.33 13.53 17.45
C TYR A 84 27.04 14.54 16.55
N ASP A 85 26.71 14.51 15.26
CA ASP A 85 27.14 15.50 14.27
C ASP A 85 25.90 16.07 13.56
N ARG A 86 25.70 17.39 13.63
CA ARG A 86 24.52 18.05 13.05
C ARG A 86 24.42 17.84 11.54
N ASN A 87 25.55 17.94 10.84
CA ASN A 87 25.64 17.74 9.39
C ASN A 87 25.28 16.30 9.00
N LEU A 88 25.74 15.32 9.77
CA LEU A 88 25.40 13.91 9.57
C LEU A 88 23.90 13.69 9.76
N VAL A 89 23.32 14.20 10.86
CA VAL A 89 21.89 14.09 11.12
C VAL A 89 21.07 14.71 9.98
N ALA A 90 21.41 15.93 9.56
CA ALA A 90 20.72 16.60 8.46
C ALA A 90 20.81 15.81 7.13
N ALA A 91 21.98 15.28 6.79
CA ALA A 91 22.17 14.43 5.62
C ALA A 91 21.34 13.14 5.72
N THR A 92 21.30 12.49 6.88
CA THR A 92 20.53 11.25 7.08
C THR A 92 19.03 11.45 6.95
N VAL A 93 18.47 12.56 7.43
CA VAL A 93 17.03 12.85 7.30
C VAL A 93 16.64 13.02 5.83
N LYS A 94 17.41 13.82 5.06
CA LYS A 94 17.21 13.97 3.62
C LYS A 94 17.33 12.64 2.87
N ALA A 95 18.31 11.82 3.24
CA ALA A 95 18.47 10.50 2.65
C ALA A 95 17.29 9.56 2.97
N MET A 96 16.73 9.61 4.19
CA MET A 96 15.58 8.80 4.59
C MET A 96 14.33 9.11 3.77
N GLU A 97 14.04 10.40 3.51
CA GLU A 97 12.91 10.82 2.67
C GLU A 97 13.05 10.26 1.25
N ARG A 98 14.22 10.47 0.64
CA ARG A 98 14.52 9.97 -0.70
C ARG A 98 14.40 8.45 -0.81
N VAL A 99 14.82 7.73 0.22
CA VAL A 99 14.74 6.27 0.26
C VAL A 99 13.30 5.78 0.30
N GLU A 100 12.43 6.44 1.05
CA GLU A 100 11.02 6.06 1.14
C GLU A 100 10.28 6.35 -0.18
N GLU A 101 10.59 7.43 -0.90
CA GLU A 101 10.08 7.69 -2.26
C GLU A 101 10.43 6.55 -3.22
N ILE A 102 11.71 6.16 -3.26
CA ILE A 102 12.20 5.09 -4.14
C ILE A 102 11.49 3.79 -3.81
N ARG A 103 11.31 3.50 -2.52
CA ARG A 103 10.60 2.32 -2.04
C ARG A 103 9.15 2.30 -2.51
N GLN A 104 8.41 3.38 -2.30
CA GLN A 104 7.00 3.46 -2.71
C GLN A 104 6.87 3.30 -4.23
N ARG A 105 7.75 3.92 -5.01
CA ARG A 105 7.78 3.76 -6.47
C ARG A 105 8.00 2.30 -6.89
N ARG A 106 8.97 1.60 -6.25
CA ARG A 106 9.26 0.18 -6.53
C ARG A 106 8.13 -0.74 -6.11
N GLU A 107 7.55 -0.53 -4.93
CA GLU A 107 6.41 -1.32 -4.43
C GLU A 107 5.17 -1.16 -5.30
N ARG A 108 4.89 0.07 -5.77
CA ARG A 108 3.83 0.35 -6.75
C ARG A 108 4.10 -0.37 -8.07
N ALA A 109 5.32 -0.32 -8.59
CA ALA A 109 5.70 -1.03 -9.82
C ALA A 109 5.56 -2.55 -9.68
N PHE A 110 6.02 -3.13 -8.56
CA PHE A 110 5.87 -4.56 -8.26
C PHE A 110 4.39 -4.96 -8.19
N THR A 111 3.58 -4.17 -7.49
CA THR A 111 2.14 -4.41 -7.36
C THR A 111 1.44 -4.30 -8.72
N LYS A 112 1.79 -3.29 -9.53
CA LYS A 112 1.27 -3.12 -10.89
C LYS A 112 1.61 -4.32 -11.77
N ARG A 113 2.87 -4.78 -11.77
CA ARG A 113 3.29 -5.97 -12.52
C ARG A 113 2.53 -7.23 -12.07
N ARG A 114 2.37 -7.42 -10.76
CA ARG A 114 1.64 -8.56 -10.19
C ARG A 114 0.15 -8.55 -10.55
N LEU A 115 -0.50 -7.38 -10.54
CA LEU A 115 -1.93 -7.24 -10.86
C LEU A 115 -2.20 -7.17 -12.36
N ALA A 116 -1.24 -6.71 -13.17
CA ALA A 116 -1.36 -6.63 -14.62
C ALA A 116 -1.26 -7.98 -15.32
N GLY A 117 -1.14 -9.09 -14.58
CA GLY A 117 -0.97 -10.43 -15.13
C GLY A 117 -1.93 -10.70 -16.29
N LYS A 118 -1.35 -10.94 -17.48
CA LYS A 118 -2.10 -11.17 -18.72
C LYS A 118 -3.14 -12.28 -18.55
N VAL A 119 -2.75 -13.37 -17.91
CA VAL A 119 -3.60 -14.53 -17.60
C VAL A 119 -4.88 -14.15 -16.84
N ALA A 120 -4.81 -13.27 -15.85
CA ALA A 120 -5.99 -12.86 -15.09
C ALA A 120 -6.92 -11.96 -15.92
N ARG A 121 -6.36 -11.12 -16.79
CA ARG A 121 -7.12 -10.27 -17.72
C ARG A 121 -7.80 -11.11 -18.81
N ASP A 122 -7.08 -12.06 -19.38
CA ASP A 122 -7.57 -12.91 -20.46
C ASP A 122 -8.67 -13.84 -19.94
N ARG A 123 -8.47 -14.45 -18.76
CA ARG A 123 -9.52 -15.23 -18.08
C ARG A 123 -10.76 -14.41 -17.76
N LYS A 124 -10.59 -13.13 -17.36
CA LYS A 124 -11.73 -12.24 -17.14
C LYS A 124 -12.48 -11.98 -18.45
N ARG A 125 -11.78 -11.66 -19.54
CA ARG A 125 -12.40 -11.44 -20.86
C ARG A 125 -13.17 -12.66 -21.34
N GLU A 126 -12.63 -13.85 -21.13
CA GLU A 126 -13.29 -15.10 -21.48
C GLU A 126 -14.56 -15.33 -20.63
N ALA A 127 -14.47 -15.10 -19.32
CA ALA A 127 -15.64 -15.16 -18.44
C ALA A 127 -16.71 -14.13 -18.81
N ASP A 128 -16.32 -12.89 -19.12
CA ASP A 128 -17.23 -11.83 -19.55
C ASP A 128 -17.94 -12.22 -20.86
N ARG A 129 -17.21 -12.78 -21.84
CA ARG A 129 -17.81 -13.32 -23.08
C ARG A 129 -18.80 -14.45 -22.82
N ARG A 130 -18.48 -15.35 -21.89
CA ARG A 130 -19.35 -16.46 -21.50
C ARG A 130 -20.64 -15.96 -20.85
N VAL A 131 -20.55 -14.98 -19.95
CA VAL A 131 -21.72 -14.36 -19.31
C VAL A 131 -22.61 -13.68 -20.33
N VAL A 132 -22.04 -12.99 -21.32
CA VAL A 132 -22.81 -12.37 -22.41
C VAL A 132 -23.54 -13.44 -23.25
N ALA A 133 -22.89 -14.56 -23.56
CA ALA A 133 -23.51 -15.66 -24.30
C ALA A 133 -24.65 -16.33 -23.52
N GLU A 134 -24.47 -16.59 -22.22
CA GLU A 134 -25.51 -17.18 -21.37
C GLU A 134 -26.66 -16.17 -21.08
N GLY A 135 -26.32 -14.88 -21.03
CA GLY A 135 -27.22 -13.76 -20.71
C GLY A 135 -27.85 -13.06 -21.91
N GLU A 136 -27.81 -13.65 -23.11
CA GLU A 136 -28.29 -13.02 -24.35
C GLU A 136 -29.74 -12.52 -24.25
N HIS A 137 -30.59 -13.26 -23.53
CA HIS A 137 -31.98 -12.91 -23.27
C HIS A 137 -32.15 -11.59 -22.48
N LEU A 138 -31.18 -11.19 -21.66
CA LEU A 138 -31.20 -9.94 -20.89
C LEU A 138 -30.84 -8.71 -21.73
N ILE A 139 -30.14 -8.92 -22.85
CA ILE A 139 -29.59 -7.87 -23.73
C ILE A 139 -30.41 -7.76 -25.03
N ARG A 140 -31.51 -8.52 -25.14
CA ARG A 140 -32.29 -8.66 -26.39
C ARG A 140 -32.85 -7.34 -26.93
N LYS A 141 -33.24 -6.41 -26.05
CA LYS A 141 -33.70 -5.06 -26.43
C LYS A 141 -32.55 -4.23 -27.02
N GLU A 142 -31.41 -4.22 -26.33
CA GLU A 142 -30.21 -3.48 -26.74
C GLU A 142 -29.60 -4.05 -28.04
N LEU A 143 -29.71 -5.37 -28.27
CA LEU A 143 -29.32 -6.01 -29.52
C LEU A 143 -30.21 -5.58 -30.70
N ARG A 144 -31.53 -5.55 -30.51
CA ARG A 144 -32.49 -5.10 -31.52
C ARG A 144 -32.32 -3.62 -31.86
N ASP A 145 -32.19 -2.77 -30.86
CA ASP A 145 -31.97 -1.32 -31.05
C ASP A 145 -30.67 -1.06 -31.85
N ARG A 146 -29.65 -1.90 -31.68
CA ARG A 146 -28.39 -1.85 -32.45
C ARG A 146 -28.55 -2.31 -33.90
N GLU A 147 -29.36 -3.34 -34.16
CA GLU A 147 -29.66 -3.83 -35.51
C GLU A 147 -30.49 -2.83 -36.32
N GLU A 148 -31.40 -2.11 -35.67
CA GLU A 148 -32.26 -1.09 -36.26
C GLU A 148 -31.55 0.27 -36.46
N GLY A 149 -30.26 0.36 -36.11
CA GLY A 149 -29.45 1.57 -36.29
C GLY A 149 -29.82 2.73 -35.36
N MET A 150 -30.62 2.46 -34.32
CA MET A 150 -30.98 3.47 -33.33
C MET A 150 -29.79 3.75 -32.41
N PRO A 151 -29.51 5.03 -32.08
CA PRO A 151 -28.43 5.36 -31.16
C PRO A 151 -28.75 4.77 -29.78
N LEU A 152 -27.87 3.90 -29.29
CA LEU A 152 -27.92 3.39 -27.91
C LEU A 152 -27.98 4.60 -26.97
N VAL A 153 -29.11 4.79 -26.29
CA VAL A 153 -29.25 5.84 -25.28
C VAL A 153 -28.31 5.48 -24.14
N GLN A 154 -27.14 6.13 -24.11
CA GLN A 154 -26.27 6.08 -22.95
C GLN A 154 -26.96 6.83 -21.83
N GLU A 155 -27.82 6.15 -21.07
CA GLU A 155 -28.18 6.63 -19.75
C GLU A 155 -26.91 6.62 -18.91
N GLY A 156 -26.20 7.74 -18.92
CA GLY A 156 -25.04 8.00 -18.10
C GLY A 156 -25.46 8.05 -16.64
N LYS A 157 -25.74 6.89 -16.03
CA LYS A 157 -25.67 6.75 -14.58
C LYS A 157 -24.19 6.83 -14.24
N GLN A 158 -23.72 8.07 -14.12
CA GLN A 158 -22.53 8.39 -13.35
C GLN A 158 -22.83 7.96 -11.91
N ASN A 159 -22.67 6.68 -11.62
CA ASN A 159 -22.39 6.25 -10.26
C ASN A 159 -21.04 6.88 -9.93
N LYS A 160 -21.07 8.12 -9.43
CA LYS A 160 -19.94 8.75 -8.77
C LYS A 160 -19.57 7.83 -7.62
N ILE A 161 -18.64 6.91 -7.88
CA ILE A 161 -17.97 6.17 -6.82
C ILE A 161 -17.26 7.26 -6.02
N HIS A 162 -17.82 7.60 -4.86
CA HIS A 162 -17.27 8.57 -3.93
C HIS A 162 -16.02 7.98 -3.26
N SER A 163 -14.95 7.77 -4.03
CA SER A 163 -13.64 7.36 -3.49
C SER A 163 -12.47 7.60 -4.45
N GLU A 164 -12.58 8.49 -5.44
CA GLU A 164 -11.37 9.14 -5.95
C GLU A 164 -10.94 10.18 -4.92
N GLU A 165 -9.92 9.85 -4.12
CA GLU A 165 -9.13 10.84 -3.40
C GLU A 165 -8.58 11.82 -4.43
N ARG A 166 -9.29 12.93 -4.68
CA ARG A 166 -8.71 14.07 -5.40
C ARG A 166 -7.45 14.46 -4.64
N PRO A 167 -6.26 14.46 -5.26
CA PRO A 167 -5.08 15.00 -4.60
C PRO A 167 -5.41 16.43 -4.18
N ARG A 168 -5.33 16.72 -2.89
CA ARG A 168 -5.48 18.09 -2.37
C ARG A 168 -4.35 18.91 -2.99
N GLN A 169 -4.66 19.68 -4.03
CA GLN A 169 -3.80 20.75 -4.50
C GLN A 169 -3.63 21.72 -3.33
N LYS A 170 -2.47 21.68 -2.68
CA LYS A 170 -2.10 22.65 -1.66
C LYS A 170 -1.68 23.92 -2.39
N LYS A 171 -2.58 24.89 -2.51
CA LYS A 171 -2.18 26.26 -2.89
C LYS A 171 -1.34 26.83 -1.77
N ARG A 172 -0.07 27.15 -2.05
CA ARG A 172 0.76 27.98 -1.16
C ARG A 172 0.77 29.38 -1.76
N THR A 173 0.22 30.32 -1.02
CA THR A 173 0.34 31.75 -1.34
C THR A 173 1.61 32.29 -0.70
N ARG A 174 2.48 32.90 -1.52
CA ARG A 174 3.60 33.70 -1.02
C ARG A 174 3.24 35.17 -1.20
N VAL A 175 3.49 35.96 -0.17
CA VAL A 175 3.34 37.43 -0.22
C VAL A 175 4.69 38.00 -0.68
N LEU A 176 4.70 38.72 -1.79
CA LEU A 176 5.87 39.44 -2.29
C LEU A 176 6.07 40.72 -1.49
N VAL A 177 7.28 41.29 -1.57
CA VAL A 177 7.67 42.50 -0.81
C VAL A 177 6.77 43.70 -1.16
N ASP A 178 6.22 43.73 -2.37
CA ASP A 178 5.30 44.77 -2.86
C ASP A 178 3.83 44.56 -2.45
N GLY A 179 3.56 43.60 -1.56
CA GLY A 179 2.20 43.31 -1.04
C GLY A 179 1.31 42.49 -1.99
N THR A 180 1.80 42.13 -3.18
CA THR A 180 1.09 41.24 -4.11
C THR A 180 1.28 39.77 -3.73
N THR A 181 0.22 38.96 -3.86
CA THR A 181 0.25 37.52 -3.58
C THR A 181 0.47 36.73 -4.86
N GLN A 182 1.44 35.82 -4.86
CA GLN A 182 1.71 34.91 -5.99
C GLN A 182 1.27 33.49 -5.60
N GLU A 183 0.43 32.86 -6.43
CA GLU A 183 -0.02 31.47 -6.25
C GLU A 183 0.90 30.51 -7.02
N GLU A 184 1.67 29.67 -6.32
CA GLU A 184 2.37 28.54 -6.94
C GLU A 184 1.47 27.29 -6.88
N MET A 185 1.22 26.65 -8.02
CA MET A 185 0.54 25.36 -8.10
C MET A 185 1.57 24.25 -8.30
N ASP A 186 1.81 23.44 -7.26
CA ASP A 186 2.56 22.19 -7.40
C ASP A 186 1.63 21.11 -7.98
N VAL A 187 1.92 20.70 -9.22
CA VAL A 187 1.27 19.57 -9.89
C VAL A 187 2.11 18.32 -9.63
N ASP A 188 1.65 17.44 -8.73
CA ASP A 188 2.21 16.10 -8.51
C ASP A 188 1.99 15.17 -9.72
#